data_AF-A0A285QSS9-F1
#
_entry.id   AF-A0A285QSS9-F1
#
_cell.length_a   1.000
_cell.length_b   1.000
_cell.length_c   1.000
_cell.angle_alpha   90.00
_cell.angle_beta   90.00
_cell.angle_gamma   90.00
#
_symmetry.space_group_name_H-M   'P 1'
#
loop_
_entity.id
_entity.type
_entity.pdbx_description
1 polymer ?
#
loop_
_entity_poly.entity_id
_entity_poly.type
_entity_poly.pdbx_seq_one_letter_code
_entity_poly.pdbx_strand_id
1 'polypeptide(L)'
;MTAVSVPNYNPESLPGLDWIKSSRSNKQQLDDSIGLAVTPEGRIAIGITTDPAQVPLIATRTKLQAFVEGAKAGEFDHLIA
;
A
#
# COMPACT_ATOMS: atom_id res chain seq x y z
N MET A 1 -13.90 -6.24 -7.35
CA MET A 1 -13.50 -5.62 -6.08
C MET A 1 -12.52 -4.51 -6.40
N THR A 2 -12.83 -3.28 -6.04
CA THR A 2 -12.03 -2.10 -6.39
C THR A 2 -11.30 -1.62 -5.15
N ALA A 3 -10.05 -1.19 -5.29
CA ALA A 3 -9.31 -0.58 -4.17
C ALA A 3 -10.08 0.63 -3.60
N VAL A 4 -9.88 0.90 -2.31
CA VAL A 4 -10.62 1.92 -1.55
C VAL A 4 -9.67 3.08 -1.26
N SER A 5 -10.07 4.31 -1.60
CA SER A 5 -9.32 5.52 -1.24
C SER A 5 -9.20 5.68 0.27
N VAL A 6 -8.06 6.20 0.73
CA VAL A 6 -7.78 6.41 2.16
C VAL A 6 -7.69 7.91 2.45
N PRO A 7 -8.84 8.58 2.67
CA PRO A 7 -8.82 10.00 2.95
C PRO A 7 -8.05 10.29 4.25
N ASN A 8 -7.33 11.40 4.29
CA ASN A 8 -6.57 11.89 5.44
C ASN A 8 -5.30 11.11 5.82
N TYR A 9 -4.90 10.08 5.06
CA TYR A 9 -3.56 9.50 5.22
C TYR A 9 -2.55 10.35 4.44
N ASN A 10 -1.65 11.02 5.16
CA ASN A 10 -0.73 12.01 4.62
C ASN A 10 0.61 11.98 5.39
N PRO A 11 1.48 10.98 5.13
CA PRO A 11 2.76 10.88 5.82
C PRO A 11 3.64 12.09 5.52
N GLU A 12 4.40 12.58 6.51
CA GLU A 12 5.18 13.82 6.38
C GLU A 12 6.23 13.75 5.27
N SER A 13 6.78 12.56 5.04
CA SER A 13 7.80 12.31 4.02
C SER A 13 7.25 12.27 2.58
N LEU A 14 5.94 12.05 2.41
CA LEU A 14 5.28 11.93 1.11
C LEU A 14 3.88 12.57 1.16
N PRO A 15 3.82 13.91 1.30
CA PRO A 15 2.55 14.59 1.41
C PRO A 15 1.80 14.62 0.09
N GLY A 16 0.47 14.60 0.15
CA GLY A 16 -0.43 14.88 -0.98
C GLY A 16 -0.55 13.75 -1.99
N LEU A 17 -0.19 12.51 -1.64
CA LEU A 17 -0.38 11.37 -2.54
C LEU A 17 -1.80 10.79 -2.44
N ASP A 18 -2.28 10.23 -3.56
CA ASP A 18 -3.55 9.52 -3.62
C ASP A 18 -3.39 8.07 -3.13
N TRP A 19 -3.62 7.86 -1.84
CA TRP A 19 -3.51 6.55 -1.21
C TRP A 19 -4.74 5.68 -1.42
N ILE A 20 -4.51 4.43 -1.80
CA ILE A 20 -5.53 3.38 -1.91
C ILE A 20 -5.16 2.17 -1.06
N LYS A 21 -6.14 1.48 -0.51
CA LYS A 21 -5.97 0.21 0.21
C LYS A 21 -6.84 -0.88 -0.39
N SER A 22 -6.60 -2.13 0.01
CA SER A 22 -7.47 -3.24 -0.37
C SER A 22 -8.90 -3.04 0.17
N SER A 23 -9.90 -3.39 -0.63
CA SER A 23 -11.30 -3.46 -0.16
C SER A 23 -11.54 -4.61 0.82
N ARG A 24 -10.57 -5.52 0.97
CA ARG A 24 -10.62 -6.63 1.93
C ARG A 24 -10.20 -6.20 3.34
N SER A 25 -9.62 -5.01 3.49
CA SER A 25 -9.28 -4.46 4.80
C SER A 25 -10.54 -3.97 5.51
N ASN A 26 -10.77 -4.44 6.74
CA ASN A 26 -12.02 -4.29 7.48
C ASN A 26 -12.32 -2.86 7.96
N LYS A 27 -11.33 -1.97 7.96
CA LYS A 27 -11.49 -0.58 8.43
C LYS A 27 -11.40 0.40 7.28
N GLN A 28 -12.10 1.53 7.39
CA GLN A 28 -12.07 2.60 6.39
C GLN A 28 -10.72 3.33 6.38
N GLN A 29 -10.03 3.35 7.52
CA GLN A 29 -8.71 3.94 7.69
C GLN A 29 -7.61 2.91 7.34
N LEU A 30 -6.35 3.35 7.31
CA LEU A 30 -5.20 2.48 7.07
C LEU A 30 -4.78 1.69 8.33
N ASP A 31 -5.54 1.79 9.40
CA ASP A 31 -5.23 1.10 10.64
C ASP A 31 -5.39 -0.40 10.46
N ASP A 32 -4.27 -1.11 10.59
CA ASP A 32 -4.14 -2.53 10.27
C ASP A 32 -4.37 -2.86 8.77
N SER A 33 -3.94 -1.98 7.87
CA SER A 33 -4.08 -2.15 6.42
C SER A 33 -2.81 -1.80 5.66
N ILE A 34 -2.60 -2.45 4.52
CA ILE A 34 -1.57 -2.07 3.55
C ILE A 34 -2.18 -1.07 2.56
N GLY A 35 -1.53 0.08 2.40
CA GLY A 35 -1.88 1.13 1.45
C GLY A 35 -0.79 1.33 0.40
N LEU A 36 -1.21 1.72 -0.80
CA LEU A 36 -0.33 2.00 -1.93
C LEU A 36 -0.65 3.38 -2.51
N ALA A 37 0.38 4.11 -2.94
CA ALA A 37 0.25 5.34 -3.72
C ALA A 37 1.35 5.45 -4.78
N VAL A 38 1.09 6.18 -5.87
CA VAL A 38 2.11 6.49 -6.88
C VAL A 38 2.79 7.80 -6.50
N THR A 39 4.11 7.81 -6.45
CA THR A 39 4.88 9.03 -6.20
C THR A 39 5.02 9.88 -7.48
N PRO A 40 5.37 11.18 -7.39
CA PRO A 40 5.62 12.02 -8.56
C PRO A 40 6.69 11.46 -9.52
N GLU A 41 7.65 10.70 -8.99
CA GLU A 41 8.70 10.02 -9.75
C GLU A 41 8.24 8.69 -10.37
N GLY A 42 6.95 8.36 -10.26
CA GLY A 42 6.36 7.15 -10.84
C GLY A 42 6.66 5.86 -10.07
N ARG A 43 7.23 5.95 -8.86
CA ARG A 43 7.46 4.82 -7.95
C ARG A 43 6.21 4.53 -7.12
N ILE A 44 6.24 3.42 -6.38
CA ILE A 44 5.13 3.01 -5.52
C ILE A 44 5.54 3.20 -4.07
N ALA A 45 4.81 4.04 -3.34
CA ALA A 45 4.88 4.12 -1.90
C ALA A 45 3.97 3.06 -1.28
N ILE A 46 4.48 2.34 -0.28
CA ILE A 46 3.78 1.29 0.46
C ILE A 46 3.71 1.72 1.93
N GLY A 47 2.50 2.01 2.39
CA GLY A 47 2.20 2.34 3.79
C GLY A 47 1.71 1.07 4.49
N ILE A 48 2.41 0.67 5.55
CA ILE A 48 2.13 -0.55 6.34
C ILE A 48 1.88 -0.24 7.82
N THR A 49 1.75 1.03 8.16
CA THR A 49 1.78 1.56 9.52
C THR A 49 0.83 2.74 9.63
N THR A 50 0.26 2.92 10.81
CA THR A 50 -0.58 4.07 11.16
C THR A 50 0.21 5.28 11.62
N ASP A 51 1.52 5.13 11.85
CA ASP A 51 2.38 6.22 12.29
C ASP A 51 2.77 7.07 11.07
N PRO A 52 2.25 8.31 10.92
CA PRO A 52 2.57 9.18 9.79
C PRO A 52 4.03 9.68 9.81
N ALA A 53 4.74 9.55 10.94
CA ALA A 53 6.17 9.84 11.03
C ALA A 53 7.03 8.71 10.44
N GLN A 54 6.48 7.51 10.29
CA GLN A 54 7.19 6.41 9.63
C GLN A 54 7.23 6.64 8.12
N VAL A 55 8.44 6.51 7.57
CA VAL A 55 8.68 6.67 6.14
C VAL A 55 8.11 5.47 5.39
N PRO A 56 7.20 5.68 4.42
CA PRO A 56 6.68 4.58 3.60
C PRO A 56 7.79 3.88 2.81
N LEU A 57 7.65 2.58 2.60
CA LEU A 57 8.57 1.81 1.77
C LEU A 57 8.37 2.20 0.29
N ILE A 58 9.46 2.50 -0.42
CA ILE A 58 9.40 2.83 -1.85
C ILE A 58 9.82 1.63 -2.71
N ALA A 59 8.91 1.16 -3.55
CA ALA A 59 9.14 0.10 -4.54
C ALA A 59 9.14 0.66 -5.96
N THR A 60 9.86 -0.01 -6.86
CA THR A 60 9.71 0.22 -8.30
C THR A 60 8.44 -0.44 -8.81
N ARG A 61 7.91 0.01 -9.95
CA ARG A 61 6.77 -0.65 -10.60
C ARG A 61 7.03 -2.12 -10.89
N THR A 62 8.23 -2.46 -11.37
CA THR A 62 8.62 -3.85 -11.63
C THR A 62 8.57 -4.72 -10.37
N LYS A 63 9.05 -4.21 -9.22
CA LYS A 63 8.99 -4.95 -7.96
C LYS A 63 7.54 -5.15 -7.49
N LEU A 64 6.71 -4.10 -7.58
CA LEU A 64 5.30 -4.23 -7.21
C LEU A 64 4.56 -5.20 -8.16
N GLN A 65 4.84 -5.14 -9.46
CA GLN A 65 4.25 -6.05 -10.43
C GLN A 65 4.60 -7.51 -10.11
N ALA A 66 5.87 -7.82 -9.87
CA ALA A 66 6.30 -9.15 -9.48
C ALA A 66 5.62 -9.62 -8.18
N PHE A 67 5.50 -8.74 -7.18
CA PHE A 67 4.76 -9.05 -5.95
C PHE A 67 3.29 -9.38 -6.22
N VAL A 68 2.60 -8.57 -7.04
CA VAL A 68 1.18 -8.79 -7.36
C VAL A 68 0.98 -10.09 -8.14
N GLU A 69 1.89 -10.41 -9.08
CA GLU A 69 1.84 -11.65 -9.86
C GLU A 69 2.07 -12.87 -8.97
N GLY A 70 3.12 -12.86 -8.13
CA GLY A 70 3.40 -13.95 -7.18
C GLY A 70 2.29 -14.14 -6.13
N ALA A 71 1.74 -13.04 -5.59
CA ALA A 71 0.61 -13.10 -4.66
C ALA A 71 -0.65 -13.67 -5.32
N LYS A 72 -0.93 -13.34 -6.59
CA LYS A 72 -2.04 -13.95 -7.34
C LYS A 72 -1.83 -15.44 -7.63
N ALA A 73 -0.58 -15.87 -7.77
CA ALA A 73 -0.20 -17.26 -7.95
C ALA A 73 -0.17 -18.06 -6.63
N GLY A 74 -0.40 -17.42 -5.48
CA GLY A 74 -0.39 -18.06 -4.17
C GLY A 74 1.01 -18.36 -3.63
N GLU A 75 2.07 -17.78 -4.21
CA GLU A 75 3.47 -18.04 -3.82
C GLU A 75 3.73 -17.74 -2.34
N PHE A 76 2.94 -16.84 -1.75
CA PHE A 76 3.10 -16.35 -0.38
C PHE A 76 2.04 -16.85 0.60
N ASP A 77 1.09 -17.69 0.18
CA ASP A 77 -0.07 -18.09 1.02
C ASP A 77 0.37 -18.80 2.31
N HIS A 78 1.49 -19.52 2.27
CA HIS A 78 2.10 -20.20 3.41
C HIS A 78 2.52 -19.27 4.56
N LEU A 79 2.61 -17.96 4.33
CA LEU A 79 2.96 -16.97 5.36
C LEU A 79 1.78 -16.55 6.24
N ILE A 80 0.54 -16.88 5.85
CA ILE A 80 -0.69 -16.43 6.53
C ILE A 80 -1.66 -17.57 6.85
N ALA A 81 -1.23 -18.82 6.64
CA ALA A 81 -2.02 -20.04 6.86
C ALA A 81 -2.10 -20.44 8.34
#